data_AF-A0A8S0RXG5-F1
#
_entry.id   AF-A0A8S0RXG5-F1
#
_cell.length_a   1.000
_cell.length_b   1.000
_cell.length_c   1.000
_cell.angle_alpha   90.00
_cell.angle_beta   90.00
_cell.angle_gamma   90.00
#
_symmetry.space_group_name_H-M   'P 1'
#
loop_
_entity.id
_entity.type
_entity.pdbx_description
1 polymer ?
#
loop_
_entity_poly.entity_id
_entity_poly.type
_entity_poly.pdbx_seq_one_letter_code
_entity_poly.pdbx_strand_id
1 'polypeptide(L)'
;MIIFVNPNFSLSPLSLTRSPSKTADKIDSSIISSIISMTHKPRRRCDYYDLHKELIPYVEAWTWQKAIVKERKPLIEKQEDFSDTLIILQHQPVYTLGTGSSEEYLNFDVKNAPFDLYRTERGGEVTYHGPGQLVMYPIINLRYHKMDLHWYLRALEEVVIRVLSATFSIDASRVDGLTGVWVGMSCNTLFFKTESVISLFFLFVYH
;
A
#
# COMPACT_ATOMS: atom_id res chain seq x y z
N MET A 1 -4.86 -18.42 -12.39
CA MET A 1 -4.18 -19.68 -11.99
C MET A 1 -3.67 -19.47 -10.57
N ILE A 2 -4.21 -20.22 -9.62
CA ILE A 2 -3.97 -20.07 -8.18
C ILE A 2 -2.59 -20.67 -7.84
N ILE A 3 -1.73 -19.93 -7.14
CA ILE A 3 -0.49 -20.45 -6.59
C ILE A 3 -0.63 -20.48 -5.06
N PHE A 4 -0.60 -21.69 -4.49
CA PHE A 4 -0.49 -21.94 -3.05
C PHE A 4 0.92 -21.58 -2.56
N VAL A 5 1.02 -20.96 -1.37
CA VAL A 5 2.31 -20.71 -0.69
C VAL A 5 2.40 -21.60 0.55
N ASN A 6 3.44 -22.44 0.61
CA ASN A 6 3.73 -23.36 1.70
C ASN A 6 4.57 -22.64 2.78
N PRO A 7 4.15 -22.58 4.06
CA PRO A 7 4.83 -21.77 5.07
C PRO A 7 5.77 -22.64 5.90
N ASN A 8 7.05 -22.75 5.55
CA ASN A 8 8.10 -23.20 6.49
C ASN A 8 9.49 -22.95 5.90
N PHE A 9 10.09 -21.78 6.18
CA PHE A 9 11.54 -21.66 6.19
C PHE A 9 11.98 -20.70 7.30
N SER A 10 12.65 -21.27 8.29
CA SER A 10 13.36 -20.60 9.37
C SER A 10 14.76 -20.24 8.91
N LEU A 11 15.20 -19.00 9.14
CA LEU A 11 16.59 -18.57 8.95
C LEU A 11 17.22 -18.28 10.31
N SER A 12 18.24 -19.05 10.66
CA SER A 12 19.15 -18.78 11.78
C SER A 12 20.20 -17.73 11.38
N PRO A 13 20.59 -16.79 12.28
CA PRO A 13 21.54 -15.73 11.94
C PRO A 13 23.01 -16.17 12.08
N LEU A 14 23.83 -15.80 11.09
CA LEU A 14 25.30 -15.89 11.16
C LEU A 14 25.85 -14.78 12.09
N SER A 15 26.69 -15.17 13.04
CA SER A 15 27.48 -14.28 13.89
C SER A 15 28.79 -13.87 13.22
N LEU A 16 29.08 -12.57 13.15
CA LEU A 16 30.41 -12.04 12.83
C LEU A 16 30.92 -11.25 14.04
N THR A 17 31.92 -11.81 14.72
CA THR A 17 32.68 -11.15 15.78
C THR A 17 33.88 -10.42 15.19
N ARG A 18 34.05 -9.12 15.52
CA ARG A 18 35.35 -8.44 15.38
C ARG A 18 35.54 -7.46 16.54
N SER A 19 36.67 -7.61 17.22
CA SER A 19 37.12 -6.83 18.39
C SER A 19 37.56 -5.40 18.02
N PRO A 20 37.49 -4.43 18.94
CA PRO A 20 37.84 -3.03 18.66
C PRO A 20 39.33 -2.74 18.87
N SER A 21 39.95 -2.02 17.94
CA SER A 21 41.26 -1.37 18.13
C SER A 21 41.08 0.07 18.62
N LYS A 22 41.89 0.45 19.60
CA LYS A 22 41.90 1.74 20.31
C LYS A 22 42.49 2.86 19.44
N THR A 23 41.71 3.92 19.23
CA THR A 23 42.19 5.30 19.12
C THR A 23 41.03 6.22 19.50
N ALA A 24 41.20 6.99 20.58
CA ALA A 24 40.22 7.92 21.10
C ALA A 24 40.49 9.31 20.51
N ASP A 25 39.90 9.58 19.35
CA ASP A 25 39.81 10.95 18.83
C ASP A 25 38.55 11.62 19.38
N LYS A 26 38.69 12.86 19.86
CA LYS A 26 37.58 13.69 20.33
C LYS A 26 36.61 13.93 19.18
N ILE A 27 35.54 13.15 19.13
CA ILE A 27 34.44 13.35 18.18
C ILE A 27 33.66 14.59 18.63
N ASP A 28 33.56 15.57 17.74
CA ASP A 28 32.84 16.81 17.94
C ASP A 28 31.36 16.52 18.27
N SER A 29 30.86 17.11 19.36
CA SER A 29 29.46 17.04 19.80
C SER A 29 28.47 17.49 18.73
N SER A 30 28.88 18.35 17.80
CA SER A 30 28.06 18.77 16.65
C SER A 30 27.89 17.63 15.64
N ILE A 31 28.96 16.85 15.40
CA ILE A 31 28.96 15.68 14.54
C ILE A 31 28.16 14.55 15.19
N ILE A 32 28.28 14.34 16.50
CA ILE A 32 27.45 13.38 17.24
C ILE A 32 25.96 13.79 17.17
N SER A 33 25.63 15.07 17.34
CA SER A 33 24.26 15.57 17.18
C SER A 33 23.71 15.34 15.77
N SER A 34 24.51 15.61 14.72
CA SER A 34 24.13 15.35 13.34
C SER A 34 24.03 13.85 13.02
N ILE A 35 24.90 13.02 13.59
CA ILE A 35 24.87 11.55 13.43
C ILE A 35 23.67 10.95 14.20
N ILE A 36 23.37 11.42 15.41
CA ILE A 36 22.19 11.01 16.19
C ILE A 36 20.91 11.47 15.48
N SER A 37 20.91 12.67 14.88
CA SER A 37 19.82 13.19 14.05
C SER A 37 19.64 12.39 12.75
N MET A 38 20.74 11.93 12.14
CA MET A 38 20.73 11.08 10.94
C MET A 38 20.33 9.63 11.23
N THR A 39 20.47 9.12 12.46
CA THR A 39 20.34 7.69 12.76
C THR A 39 18.99 7.25 13.31
N HIS A 40 18.04 8.16 13.59
CA HIS A 40 16.67 7.74 13.91
C HIS A 40 15.64 8.82 13.58
N LYS A 41 15.09 8.81 12.36
CA LYS A 41 13.71 9.26 12.21
C LYS A 41 12.87 8.34 13.10
N PRO A 42 12.13 8.86 14.10
CA PRO A 42 11.30 8.02 14.95
C PRO A 42 10.32 7.25 14.06
N ARG A 43 10.27 5.93 14.21
CA ARG A 43 9.31 5.09 13.49
C ARG A 43 7.91 5.53 13.91
N ARG A 44 7.12 6.00 12.94
CA ARG A 44 5.72 6.37 13.18
C ARG A 44 4.94 5.12 13.57
N ARG A 45 3.98 5.29 14.49
CA ARG A 45 3.05 4.22 14.86
C ARG A 45 2.09 3.97 13.70
N CYS A 46 1.80 2.71 13.43
CA CYS A 46 0.81 2.32 12.45
C CYS A 46 -0.06 1.21 13.04
N ASP A 47 -1.36 1.46 13.12
CA ASP A 47 -2.33 0.45 13.51
C ASP A 47 -2.55 -0.49 12.33
N TYR A 48 -2.33 -1.78 12.56
CA TYR A 48 -2.37 -2.80 11.52
C TYR A 48 -3.52 -3.77 11.76
N TYR A 49 -4.42 -3.85 10.77
CA TYR A 49 -5.56 -4.76 10.76
C TYR A 49 -5.34 -5.80 9.66
N ASP A 50 -5.01 -7.02 10.07
CA ASP A 50 -4.83 -8.14 9.16
C ASP A 50 -6.10 -8.99 9.05
N LEU A 51 -6.81 -8.80 7.95
CA LEU A 51 -8.02 -9.55 7.58
C LEU A 51 -7.80 -10.25 6.23
N HIS A 52 -6.54 -10.56 5.85
CA HIS A 52 -6.24 -11.12 4.53
C HIS A 52 -6.90 -12.48 4.26
N LYS A 53 -7.46 -13.15 5.27
CA LYS A 53 -8.21 -14.41 5.13
C LYS A 53 -9.71 -14.22 5.00
N GLU A 54 -10.21 -13.02 5.27
CA GLU A 54 -11.63 -12.71 5.34
C GLU A 54 -12.13 -12.10 4.02
N LEU A 55 -13.33 -12.50 3.60
CA LEU A 55 -14.05 -11.90 2.46
C LEU A 55 -15.01 -10.84 2.98
N ILE A 56 -14.59 -9.58 2.91
CA ILE A 56 -15.34 -8.45 3.46
C ILE A 56 -16.19 -7.78 2.37
N PRO A 57 -17.49 -7.52 2.60
CA PRO A 57 -18.30 -6.68 1.72
C PRO A 57 -17.65 -5.30 1.51
N TYR A 58 -17.62 -4.81 0.28
CA TYR A 58 -16.93 -3.56 -0.05
C TYR A 58 -17.40 -2.36 0.79
N VAL A 59 -18.72 -2.23 0.97
CA VAL A 59 -19.34 -1.13 1.72
C VAL A 59 -18.91 -1.12 3.19
N GLU A 60 -18.68 -2.28 3.79
CA GLU A 60 -18.27 -2.41 5.18
C GLU A 60 -16.85 -1.85 5.36
N ALA A 61 -15.90 -2.33 4.55
CA ALA A 61 -14.53 -1.82 4.56
C ALA A 61 -14.46 -0.33 4.21
N TRP A 62 -15.29 0.13 3.28
CA TRP A 62 -15.38 1.55 2.92
C TRP A 62 -15.92 2.39 4.08
N THR A 63 -16.83 1.84 4.89
CA THR A 63 -17.34 2.49 6.10
C THR A 63 -16.26 2.58 7.17
N TRP A 64 -15.45 1.54 7.38
CA TRP A 64 -14.31 1.58 8.30
C TRP A 64 -13.29 2.65 7.90
N GLN A 65 -12.93 2.73 6.62
CA GLN A 65 -12.03 3.77 6.11
C GLN A 65 -12.56 5.17 6.43
N LYS A 66 -13.83 5.44 6.13
CA LYS A 66 -14.47 6.74 6.41
C LYS A 66 -14.54 7.04 7.91
N ALA A 67 -14.78 6.04 8.76
CA ALA A 67 -14.83 6.19 10.20
C ALA A 67 -13.47 6.58 10.78
N ILE A 68 -12.40 5.84 10.43
CA ILE A 68 -11.02 6.16 10.79
C ILE A 68 -10.69 7.58 10.32
N VAL A 69 -11.11 7.92 9.11
CA VAL A 69 -10.78 9.22 8.53
C VAL A 69 -11.43 10.37 9.28
N LYS A 70 -12.72 10.19 9.61
CA LYS A 70 -13.52 11.13 10.38
C LYS A 70 -12.97 11.32 11.79
N GLU A 71 -12.51 10.24 12.44
CA GLU A 71 -11.91 10.29 13.77
C GLU A 71 -10.60 11.08 13.78
N ARG A 72 -9.78 10.93 12.74
CA ARG A 72 -8.45 11.56 12.66
C ARG A 72 -8.47 13.03 12.23
N LYS A 73 -9.47 13.45 11.46
CA LYS A 73 -9.58 14.83 10.96
C LYS A 73 -9.45 15.91 12.06
N PRO A 74 -10.18 15.84 13.20
CA PRO A 74 -10.00 16.84 14.27
C PRO A 74 -8.62 16.80 14.91
N LEU A 75 -7.94 15.64 14.94
CA LEU A 75 -6.58 15.52 15.47
C LEU A 75 -5.58 16.26 14.57
N ILE A 76 -5.78 16.19 13.24
CA ILE A 76 -4.99 16.95 12.25
C ILE A 76 -5.15 18.46 12.47
N GLU A 77 -6.38 18.92 12.67
CA GLU A 77 -6.71 20.35 12.87
C GLU A 77 -6.08 20.89 14.17
N LYS A 78 -6.05 20.07 15.22
CA LYS A 78 -5.41 20.40 16.51
C LYS A 78 -3.90 20.15 16.54
N GLN A 79 -3.33 19.62 15.46
CA GLN A 79 -1.92 19.20 15.38
C GLN A 79 -1.53 18.16 16.44
N GLU A 80 -2.49 17.31 16.82
CA GLU A 80 -2.25 16.19 17.73
C GLU A 80 -1.56 15.03 17.00
N ASP A 81 -0.71 14.30 17.72
CA ASP A 81 -0.02 13.12 17.18
C ASP A 81 -0.93 11.89 17.21
N PHE A 82 -1.02 11.19 16.08
CA PHE A 82 -1.76 9.93 15.97
C PHE A 82 -1.06 8.95 15.01
N SER A 83 -1.42 7.67 15.15
CA SER A 83 -0.93 6.57 14.31
C SER A 83 -1.52 6.63 12.89
N ASP A 84 -0.74 6.19 11.90
CA ASP A 84 -1.27 5.82 10.59
C ASP A 84 -2.07 4.50 10.70
N THR A 85 -2.83 4.10 9.68
CA THR A 85 -3.49 2.76 9.64
C THR A 85 -3.19 2.03 8.36
N LEU A 86 -3.05 0.71 8.46
CA LEU A 86 -3.08 -0.21 7.34
C LEU A 86 -4.14 -1.28 7.58
N ILE A 87 -5.13 -1.36 6.68
CA ILE A 87 -6.09 -2.48 6.62
C ILE A 87 -5.69 -3.37 5.45
N ILE A 88 -5.58 -4.67 5.68
CA ILE A 88 -5.37 -5.68 4.64
C ILE A 88 -6.54 -6.65 4.66
N LEU A 89 -7.17 -6.91 3.51
CA LEU A 89 -8.33 -7.80 3.40
C LEU A 89 -8.48 -8.38 2.00
N GLN A 90 -9.54 -9.15 1.78
CA GLN A 90 -10.06 -9.49 0.47
C GLN A 90 -11.52 -9.06 0.36
N HIS A 91 -12.01 -8.80 -0.85
CA HIS A 91 -13.40 -8.46 -1.08
C HIS A 91 -14.21 -9.64 -1.63
N GLN A 92 -15.49 -9.68 -1.29
CA GLN A 92 -16.48 -10.36 -2.12
C GLN A 92 -16.47 -9.74 -3.54
N PRO A 93 -16.89 -10.48 -4.59
CA PRO A 93 -16.91 -9.96 -5.96
C PRO A 93 -17.63 -8.61 -6.06
N VAL A 94 -16.94 -7.59 -6.57
CA VAL A 94 -17.45 -6.21 -6.63
C VAL A 94 -16.75 -5.43 -7.74
N TYR A 95 -17.49 -4.55 -8.39
CA TYR A 95 -16.95 -3.51 -9.25
C TYR A 95 -17.00 -2.15 -8.55
N THR A 96 -15.94 -1.37 -8.69
CA THR A 96 -15.92 0.01 -8.23
C THR A 96 -15.64 0.95 -9.40
N LEU A 97 -16.34 2.08 -9.45
CA LEU A 97 -16.09 3.17 -10.39
C LEU A 97 -15.41 4.31 -9.64
N GLY A 98 -14.23 4.70 -10.09
CA GLY A 98 -13.57 5.91 -9.61
C GLY A 98 -14.12 7.17 -10.27
N THR A 99 -13.57 8.32 -9.86
CA THR A 99 -13.99 9.64 -10.34
C THR A 99 -13.72 9.87 -11.83
N GLY A 100 -12.75 9.16 -12.40
CA GLY A 100 -12.43 9.20 -13.84
C GLY A 100 -13.26 8.23 -14.69
N SER A 101 -14.12 7.41 -14.08
CA SER A 101 -14.91 6.42 -14.82
C SER A 101 -16.18 7.04 -15.42
N SER A 102 -16.55 6.59 -16.62
CA SER A 102 -17.92 6.64 -17.14
C SER A 102 -18.57 5.25 -17.03
N GLU A 103 -19.90 5.18 -17.12
CA GLU A 103 -20.63 3.91 -17.27
C GLU A 103 -20.32 3.23 -18.61
N GLU A 104 -19.88 4.02 -19.62
CA GLU A 104 -19.48 3.53 -20.94
C GLU A 104 -18.26 2.59 -20.92
N TYR A 105 -17.46 2.63 -19.84
CA TYR A 105 -16.33 1.70 -19.67
C TYR A 105 -16.75 0.33 -19.11
N LEU A 106 -18.03 0.15 -18.79
CA LEU A 106 -18.57 -1.13 -18.35
C LEU A 106 -18.93 -1.98 -19.56
N ASN A 107 -18.43 -3.21 -19.59
CA ASN A 107 -18.84 -4.21 -20.58
C ASN A 107 -20.20 -4.88 -20.22
N PHE A 108 -20.96 -4.28 -19.30
CA PHE A 108 -22.26 -4.77 -18.83
C PHE A 108 -23.19 -3.59 -18.52
N ASP A 109 -24.50 -3.85 -18.58
CA ASP A 109 -25.52 -2.88 -18.17
C ASP A 109 -25.49 -2.70 -16.65
N VAL A 110 -25.38 -1.45 -16.18
CA VAL A 110 -25.40 -1.08 -14.76
C VAL A 110 -26.62 -1.64 -14.03
N LYS A 111 -27.77 -1.71 -14.69
CA LYS A 111 -29.02 -2.24 -14.09
C LYS A 111 -29.00 -3.76 -13.93
N ASN A 112 -28.12 -4.43 -14.66
CA ASN A 112 -27.97 -5.88 -14.70
C ASN A 112 -26.51 -6.28 -14.43
N ALA A 113 -25.85 -5.57 -13.51
CA ALA A 113 -24.46 -5.84 -13.18
C ALA A 113 -24.32 -7.26 -12.59
N PRO A 114 -23.29 -8.02 -12.98
CA PRO A 114 -23.12 -9.40 -12.51
C PRO A 114 -22.68 -9.49 -11.04
N PHE A 115 -22.15 -8.39 -10.49
CA PHE A 115 -21.76 -8.22 -9.10
C PHE A 115 -22.11 -6.81 -8.63
N ASP A 116 -22.01 -6.57 -7.33
CA ASP A 116 -22.25 -5.24 -6.75
C ASP A 116 -21.39 -4.17 -7.43
N LEU A 117 -21.97 -3.00 -7.65
CA LEU A 117 -21.36 -1.89 -8.36
C LEU A 117 -21.42 -0.63 -7.49
N TYR A 118 -20.26 -0.08 -7.13
CA TYR A 118 -20.19 1.14 -6.31
C TYR A 118 -19.43 2.26 -7.01
N ARG A 119 -20.03 3.45 -7.07
CA ARG A 119 -19.28 4.67 -7.42
C ARG A 119 -18.60 5.22 -6.16
N THR A 120 -17.34 5.62 -6.33
CA THR A 120 -16.43 5.92 -5.23
C THR A 120 -15.64 7.20 -5.52
N GLU A 121 -15.03 7.75 -4.47
CA GLU A 121 -14.23 8.97 -4.53
C GLU A 121 -12.78 8.72 -5.00
N ARG A 122 -12.39 7.47 -5.28
CA ARG A 122 -11.02 7.16 -5.67
C ARG A 122 -10.73 7.65 -7.09
N GLY A 123 -9.46 7.97 -7.35
CA GLY A 123 -9.00 8.21 -8.70
C GLY A 123 -9.08 6.96 -9.59
N GLY A 124 -8.93 7.17 -10.90
CA GLY A 124 -8.93 6.10 -11.89
C GLY A 124 -10.32 5.71 -12.39
N GLU A 125 -10.34 4.72 -13.27
CA GLU A 125 -11.53 4.25 -14.00
C GLU A 125 -12.26 3.15 -13.21
N VAL A 126 -12.92 2.21 -13.90
CA VAL A 126 -13.52 1.02 -13.30
C VAL A 126 -12.43 0.03 -12.85
N THR A 127 -12.65 -0.67 -11.74
CA THR A 127 -11.85 -1.85 -11.36
C THR A 127 -12.72 -2.91 -10.70
N TYR A 128 -12.21 -4.13 -10.65
CA TYR A 128 -12.85 -5.29 -10.05
C TYR A 128 -12.06 -5.76 -8.82
N HIS A 129 -12.80 -6.17 -7.77
CA HIS A 129 -12.25 -6.91 -6.65
C HIS A 129 -12.99 -8.21 -6.41
N GLY A 130 -12.28 -9.19 -5.87
CA GLY A 130 -12.86 -10.48 -5.54
C GLY A 130 -11.91 -11.39 -4.77
N PRO A 131 -12.38 -12.62 -4.46
CA PRO A 131 -11.57 -13.61 -3.75
C PRO A 131 -10.26 -13.93 -4.48
N GLY A 132 -9.18 -14.04 -3.70
CA GLY A 132 -7.81 -14.26 -4.17
C GLY A 132 -7.03 -12.98 -4.46
N GLN A 133 -7.68 -11.82 -4.45
CA GLN A 133 -7.02 -10.52 -4.60
C GLN A 133 -6.80 -9.88 -3.23
N LEU A 134 -5.55 -9.62 -2.88
CA LEU A 134 -5.20 -8.90 -1.67
C LEU A 134 -5.50 -7.41 -1.86
N VAL A 135 -6.25 -6.82 -0.95
CA VAL A 135 -6.57 -5.38 -0.98
C VAL A 135 -5.96 -4.72 0.24
N MET A 136 -5.27 -3.60 0.02
CA MET A 136 -4.64 -2.82 1.07
C MET A 136 -5.21 -1.39 1.07
N TYR A 137 -5.60 -0.92 2.26
CA TYR A 137 -6.04 0.45 2.52
C TYR A 137 -5.07 1.13 3.51
N PRO A 138 -3.96 1.72 3.03
CA PRO A 138 -3.14 2.59 3.85
C PRO A 138 -3.86 3.94 4.04
N ILE A 139 -4.20 4.26 5.29
CA ILE A 139 -4.82 5.52 5.70
C ILE A 139 -3.77 6.31 6.47
N ILE A 140 -3.09 7.22 5.76
CA ILE A 140 -1.89 7.88 6.27
C ILE A 140 -2.04 9.40 6.30
N ASN A 141 -1.41 10.04 7.29
CA ASN A 141 -1.32 11.49 7.33
C ASN A 141 -0.06 11.97 6.58
N LEU A 142 -0.25 12.51 5.37
CA LEU A 142 0.86 12.98 4.52
C LEU A 142 1.66 14.14 5.13
N ARG A 143 1.11 14.89 6.10
CA ARG A 143 1.84 15.96 6.80
C ARG A 143 3.02 15.43 7.61
N TYR A 144 2.97 14.16 8.03
CA TYR A 144 4.11 13.50 8.69
C TYR A 144 5.20 13.02 7.72
N HIS A 145 4.88 13.01 6.42
CA HIS A 145 5.72 12.44 5.38
C HIS A 145 6.06 13.51 4.33
N LYS A 146 5.33 13.50 3.21
CA LYS A 146 5.40 14.50 2.14
C LYS A 146 3.98 14.74 1.67
N MET A 147 3.53 16.00 1.68
CA MET A 147 2.21 16.42 1.18
C MET A 147 2.15 16.41 -0.35
N ASP A 148 2.38 15.25 -0.95
CA ASP A 148 2.49 15.05 -2.39
C ASP A 148 1.85 13.70 -2.75
N LEU A 149 0.73 13.76 -3.46
CA LEU A 149 0.00 12.57 -3.89
C LEU A 149 0.85 11.71 -4.83
N HIS A 150 1.61 12.28 -5.76
CA HIS A 150 2.43 11.49 -6.69
C HIS A 150 3.51 10.72 -5.95
N TRP A 151 4.17 11.37 -4.98
CA TRP A 151 5.12 10.70 -4.11
C TRP A 151 4.48 9.53 -3.37
N TYR A 152 3.27 9.72 -2.82
CA TYR A 152 2.54 8.66 -2.13
C TYR A 152 2.24 7.47 -3.05
N LEU A 153 1.70 7.73 -4.25
CA LEU A 153 1.43 6.68 -5.25
C LEU A 153 2.72 5.91 -5.59
N ARG A 154 3.81 6.63 -5.90
CA ARG A 154 5.09 6.00 -6.24
C ARG A 154 5.69 5.21 -5.08
N ALA A 155 5.50 5.67 -3.84
CA ALA A 155 5.94 4.94 -2.64
C ALA A 155 5.16 3.63 -2.47
N LEU A 156 3.86 3.62 -2.73
CA LEU A 156 3.04 2.40 -2.68
C LEU A 156 3.42 1.41 -3.78
N GLU A 157 3.65 1.88 -5.01
CA GLU A 157 4.17 1.04 -6.09
C GLU A 157 5.53 0.42 -5.72
N GLU A 158 6.40 1.18 -5.05
CA GLU A 158 7.70 0.69 -4.62
C GLU A 158 7.58 -0.46 -3.62
N VAL A 159 6.63 -0.37 -2.69
CA VAL A 159 6.35 -1.45 -1.73
C VAL A 159 5.98 -2.72 -2.48
N VAL A 160 5.09 -2.64 -3.47
CA VAL A 160 4.66 -3.80 -4.26
C VAL A 160 5.83 -4.39 -5.06
N ILE A 161 6.60 -3.56 -5.77
CA ILE A 161 7.77 -4.02 -6.54
C ILE A 161 8.76 -4.77 -5.62
N ARG A 162 9.06 -4.21 -4.45
CA ARG A 162 10.00 -4.82 -3.50
C ARG A 162 9.47 -6.13 -2.93
N VAL A 163 8.17 -6.23 -2.65
CA VAL A 163 7.55 -7.49 -2.19
C VAL A 163 7.59 -8.55 -3.29
N LEU A 164 7.24 -8.19 -4.53
CA LEU A 164 7.29 -9.09 -5.68
C LEU A 164 8.70 -9.63 -5.92
N SER A 165 9.70 -8.75 -5.89
CA SER A 165 11.10 -9.13 -6.06
C SER A 165 11.61 -9.98 -4.89
N ALA A 166 11.45 -9.52 -3.65
CA ALA A 166 12.07 -10.17 -2.49
C ALA A 166 11.40 -11.49 -2.09
N THR A 167 10.07 -11.60 -2.22
CA THR A 167 9.32 -12.77 -1.78
C THR A 167 9.07 -13.77 -2.90
N PHE A 168 8.89 -13.29 -4.12
CA PHE A 168 8.46 -14.13 -5.25
C PHE A 168 9.47 -14.18 -6.39
N SER A 169 10.57 -13.42 -6.31
CA SER A 169 11.55 -13.31 -7.41
C SER A 169 10.90 -12.86 -8.74
N ILE A 170 9.82 -12.07 -8.64
CA ILE A 170 9.13 -11.50 -9.78
C ILE A 170 9.72 -10.12 -10.05
N ASP A 171 10.24 -9.92 -11.26
CA ASP A 171 10.70 -8.61 -11.72
C ASP A 171 9.50 -7.77 -12.18
N ALA A 172 9.31 -6.64 -11.52
CA ALA A 172 8.16 -5.77 -11.71
C ALA A 172 8.61 -4.31 -11.80
N SER A 173 7.95 -3.55 -12.65
CA SER A 173 8.33 -2.17 -12.96
C SER A 173 7.13 -1.22 -12.98
N ARG A 174 7.43 0.06 -13.11
CA ARG A 174 6.46 1.11 -13.42
C ARG A 174 6.45 1.34 -14.93
N VAL A 175 5.32 1.80 -15.44
CA VAL A 175 5.19 2.27 -16.83
C VAL A 175 4.98 3.77 -16.79
N ASP A 176 5.72 4.50 -17.61
CA ASP A 176 5.57 5.94 -17.67
C ASP A 176 4.15 6.32 -18.16
N GLY A 177 3.57 7.34 -17.54
CA GLY A 177 2.19 7.75 -17.79
C GLY A 177 1.10 6.83 -17.21
N LEU A 178 1.43 5.65 -16.66
CA LEU A 178 0.46 4.73 -16.06
C LEU A 178 0.71 4.55 -14.55
N THR A 179 -0.38 4.58 -13.77
CA THR A 179 -0.34 4.24 -12.34
C THR A 179 -0.41 2.73 -12.16
N GLY A 180 0.38 2.21 -11.22
CA GLY A 180 0.42 0.80 -10.84
C GLY A 180 1.75 0.12 -11.15
N VAL A 181 1.84 -1.15 -10.77
CA VAL A 181 3.00 -2.01 -11.00
C VAL A 181 2.67 -3.04 -12.07
N TRP A 182 3.67 -3.37 -12.89
CA TRP A 182 3.53 -4.14 -14.11
C TRP A 182 4.62 -5.22 -14.18
N VAL A 183 4.28 -6.39 -14.70
CA VAL A 183 5.19 -7.53 -14.86
C VAL A 183 5.21 -7.96 -16.33
N GLY A 184 6.37 -8.41 -16.84
CA GLY A 184 6.47 -9.06 -18.15
C GLY A 184 6.69 -8.13 -19.34
N MET A 185 7.24 -6.93 -19.14
CA MET A 185 7.49 -5.97 -20.24
C MET A 185 8.59 -6.41 -21.22
N SER A 186 9.37 -7.44 -20.87
CA SER A 186 10.36 -8.07 -21.75
C SER A 186 9.79 -9.37 -22.35
N CYS A 187 9.27 -9.27 -23.58
CA CYS A 187 8.96 -10.36 -24.52
C CYS A 187 7.79 -11.33 -24.16
N ASN A 188 6.72 -11.28 -24.98
CA ASN A 188 5.69 -12.32 -25.19
C ASN A 188 5.10 -13.05 -23.97
N THR A 189 4.92 -12.36 -22.84
CA THR A 189 4.29 -12.94 -21.64
C THR A 189 3.08 -12.11 -21.22
N LEU A 190 2.06 -12.78 -20.66
CA LEU A 190 0.80 -12.17 -20.19
C LEU A 190 1.04 -10.88 -19.40
N PHE A 191 0.31 -9.83 -19.78
CA PHE A 191 0.27 -8.55 -19.09
C PHE A 191 -0.55 -8.66 -17.81
N PHE A 192 0.04 -8.29 -16.68
CA PHE A 192 -0.67 -8.15 -15.41
C PHE A 192 -0.47 -6.74 -14.87
N LYS A 193 -1.54 -5.97 -14.80
CA LYS A 193 -1.62 -4.83 -13.88
C LYS A 193 -1.71 -5.43 -12.48
N THR A 194 -0.82 -5.10 -11.56
CA THR A 194 -0.87 -5.70 -10.22
C THR A 194 -2.16 -5.36 -9.48
N GLU A 195 -2.95 -4.38 -9.92
CA GLU A 195 -4.33 -4.19 -9.46
C GLU A 195 -5.15 -5.49 -9.51
N SER A 196 -4.82 -6.46 -10.37
CA SER A 196 -5.52 -7.76 -10.47
C SER A 196 -5.12 -8.79 -9.39
N VAL A 197 -4.09 -8.54 -8.57
CA VAL A 197 -3.60 -9.47 -7.53
C VAL A 197 -3.36 -8.78 -6.19
N ILE A 198 -2.88 -7.53 -6.21
CA ILE A 198 -2.71 -6.61 -5.08
C ILE A 198 -3.34 -5.27 -5.47
N SER A 199 -4.53 -4.98 -4.98
CA SER A 199 -5.15 -3.67 -5.18
C SER A 199 -4.79 -2.74 -4.01
N LEU A 200 -4.03 -1.69 -4.31
CA LEU A 200 -3.84 -0.57 -3.40
C LEU A 200 -4.91 0.46 -3.70
N PHE A 201 -5.83 0.64 -2.76
CA PHE A 201 -6.90 1.60 -2.94
C PHE A 201 -6.45 2.97 -2.44
N PHE A 202 -6.59 3.96 -3.31
CA PHE A 202 -6.25 5.34 -3.02
C PHE A 202 -7.50 6.07 -2.56
N LEU A 203 -7.86 5.88 -1.29
CA LEU A 203 -8.88 6.71 -0.68
C LEU A 203 -8.37 7.29 0.63
N PHE A 204 -8.38 8.62 0.68
CA PHE A 204 -8.02 9.50 1.79
C PHE A 204 -6.54 9.84 1.92
N VAL A 205 -6.09 10.63 0.94
CA VAL A 205 -4.98 11.56 1.15
C VAL A 205 -5.52 12.84 1.77
N TYR A 206 -5.02 13.19 2.96
CA TYR A 206 -5.34 14.44 3.63
C TYR A 206 -4.45 15.57 3.10
N HIS A 207 -5.08 16.70 2.77
CA HIS A 207 -4.41 18.00 2.67
C HIS A 207 -4.69 18.80 3.94
#